data_AF-A0AAC8QIH0-F1
#
_entry.id   AF-A0AAC8QIH0-F1
#
_cell.length_a   1.000
_cell.length_b   1.000
_cell.length_c   1.000
_cell.angle_alpha   90.00
_cell.angle_beta   90.00
_cell.angle_gamma   90.00
#
_symmetry.space_group_name_H-M   'P 1'
#
loop_
_entity.id
_entity.type
_entity.pdbx_description
1 polymer ?
#
loop_
_entity_poly.entity_id
_entity_poly.type
_entity_poly.pdbx_seq_one_letter_code
_entity_poly.pdbx_strand_id
1 'polypeptide(L)' 'MRIDPSKVGDAEIFRPWGWQTIILVSERVKQAMEEAGVTGTRFTEV' A
#
# COMPACT_ATOMS: atom_id res chain seq x y z
N MET A 1 9.89 1.81 -5.55
CA MET A 1 9.65 0.37 -5.72
C MET A 1 8.50 0.24 -6.70
N ARG A 2 8.73 -0.33 -7.88
CA ARG A 2 7.74 -0.32 -8.95
C ARG A 2 6.94 -1.61 -8.98
N ILE A 3 5.64 -1.54 -8.74
CA ILE A 3 4.70 -2.66 -8.96
C ILE A 3 4.24 -2.62 -10.41
N ASP A 4 4.14 -3.78 -11.05
CA ASP A 4 3.54 -3.93 -12.39
C ASP A 4 2.03 -4.21 -12.21
N PRO A 5 1.14 -3.25 -12.53
CA PRO A 5 -0.30 -3.41 -12.35
C PRO A 5 -0.87 -4.60 -13.11
N SER A 6 -0.25 -4.99 -14.24
CA SER A 6 -0.72 -6.11 -15.05
C SER A 6 -0.54 -7.48 -14.39
N LYS A 7 0.33 -7.57 -13.37
CA LYS A 7 0.68 -8.82 -12.69
C LYS A 7 -0.04 -9.02 -11.36
N VAL A 8 -0.76 -8.02 -10.89
CA VAL A 8 -1.34 -8.01 -9.54
C VAL A 8 -2.87 -8.02 -9.51
N GLY A 9 -3.52 -7.92 -10.68
CA GLY A 9 -4.97 -7.93 -10.78
C GLY A 9 -5.60 -6.82 -9.92
N ASP A 10 -6.60 -7.18 -9.13
CA ASP A 10 -7.35 -6.26 -8.26
C ASP A 10 -6.79 -6.21 -6.82
N ALA A 11 -5.55 -6.67 -6.60
CA ALA A 11 -4.95 -6.62 -5.28
C ALA A 11 -4.54 -5.19 -4.91
N GLU A 12 -5.00 -4.74 -3.74
CA GLU A 12 -4.79 -3.36 -3.26
C GLU A 12 -3.76 -3.29 -2.11
N ILE A 13 -3.31 -4.43 -1.58
CA ILE A 13 -2.37 -4.54 -0.45
C ILE A 13 -1.34 -5.63 -0.74
N PHE A 14 -0.04 -5.31 -0.58
CA PHE A 14 1.05 -6.27 -0.81
C PHE A 14 2.05 -6.30 0.36
N ARG A 15 2.54 -7.50 0.64
CA ARG A 15 3.69 -7.74 1.53
C ARG A 15 4.90 -8.12 0.68
N PRO A 16 5.83 -7.19 0.39
CA PRO A 16 7.02 -7.51 -0.39
C PRO A 16 7.90 -8.53 0.34
N TRP A 17 8.38 -9.53 -0.39
CA TRP A 17 9.34 -10.50 0.14
C TRP A 17 10.67 -9.80 0.46
N GLY A 18 11.31 -10.19 1.56
CA GLY A 18 12.56 -9.58 2.03
C GLY A 18 12.41 -8.29 2.83
N TRP A 19 11.18 -7.77 3.01
CA TRP A 19 10.90 -6.57 3.79
C TRP A 19 9.94 -6.91 4.93
N GLN A 20 10.42 -6.87 6.17
CA GLN A 20 9.64 -7.35 7.32
C GLN A 20 8.59 -6.35 7.82
N THR A 21 8.80 -5.05 7.56
CA THR A 21 8.02 -3.97 8.19
C THR A 21 7.15 -3.18 7.22
N ILE A 22 7.43 -3.25 5.92
CA ILE A 22 6.74 -2.42 4.93
C ILE A 22 5.54 -3.17 4.33
N ILE A 23 4.41 -2.48 4.27
CA ILE A 23 3.23 -2.89 3.53
C ILE A 23 3.01 -1.87 2.42
N LEU A 24 2.79 -2.38 1.22
CA LEU A 24 2.38 -1.59 0.07
C LEU A 24 0.88 -1.54 0.03
N VAL A 25 0.34 -0.34 -0.14
CA VAL A 25 -1.09 -0.12 -0.35
C VAL A 25 -1.28 0.69 -1.62
N SER A 26 -2.39 0.46 -2.31
CA SER A 26 -2.82 1.33 -3.40
C SER A 26 -3.11 2.75 -2.87
N GLU A 27 -3.13 3.73 -3.77
CA GLU A 27 -3.54 5.08 -3.42
C GLU A 27 -5.00 5.12 -2.93
N ARG A 28 -5.87 4.25 -3.46
CA ARG A 28 -7.26 4.12 -3.01
C ARG A 28 -7.35 3.69 -1.55
N VAL A 29 -6.56 2.69 -1.14
CA VAL A 29 -6.52 2.23 0.26
C VAL A 29 -5.95 3.31 1.17
N LYS A 30 -4.88 3.98 0.75
CA LYS A 30 -4.34 5.12 1.50
C LYS A 30 -5.39 6.21 1.72
N GLN A 31 -6.10 6.64 0.68
CA GLN A 31 -7.16 7.66 0.79
C GLN A 31 -8.28 7.22 1.72
N ALA A 32 -8.75 5.97 1.60
CA ALA A 32 -9.77 5.44 2.49
C ALA A 32 -9.31 5.42 3.97
N MET A 33 -8.03 5.17 4.23
CA MET A 33 -7.46 5.23 5.59
C MET A 33 -7.41 6.67 6.12
N GLU A 34 -7.05 7.64 5.27
CA GLU A 34 -7.06 9.06 5.62
C GLU A 34 -8.48 9.56 5.90
N GLU A 35 -9.44 9.21 5.05
CA GLU A 35 -10.88 9.53 5.23
C GLU A 35 -11.47 8.90 6.49
N ALA A 36 -11.06 7.66 6.80
CA ALA A 36 -11.47 6.97 8.02
C ALA A 36 -10.80 7.53 9.30
N GLY A 37 -9.84 8.46 9.17
CA GLY A 37 -9.12 9.04 10.31
C GLY A 37 -8.18 8.06 11.00
N VAL A 38 -7.61 7.09 10.26
CA VAL A 38 -6.64 6.14 10.81
C VAL A 38 -5.40 6.89 11.30
N THR A 39 -4.96 6.58 12.52
CA THR A 39 -3.79 7.20 13.15
C THR A 39 -2.62 6.22 13.25
N GLY A 40 -1.40 6.73 13.44
CA GLY A 40 -0.18 5.90 13.58
C GLY A 40 0.41 5.40 12.27
N THR A 41 -0.12 5.81 11.12
CA THR A 41 0.37 5.43 9.80
C THR A 41 1.30 6.49 9.22
N ARG A 42 2.36 6.06 8.53
CA ARG A 42 3.23 6.92 7.72
C ARG A 42 3.31 6.36 6.31
N PHE A 43 2.92 7.16 5.33
CA PHE A 43 2.99 6.80 3.91
C PHE A 43 4.24 7.40 3.25
N THR A 44 4.78 6.69 2.26
CA THR A 44 5.88 7.14 1.41
C THR A 44 5.58 6.65 0.00
N GLU A 45 5.56 7.57 -0.96
CA GLU A 45 5.31 7.26 -2.38
C GLU A 45 6.50 6.47 -2.96
N VAL A 46 6.22 5.47 -3.80
CA VAL A 46 7.22 4.49 -4.28
C VAL A 46 7.07 4.12 -5.74
#